data_AF-A0A927MGA2-F1
#
_entry.id   AF-A0A927MGA2-F1
#
_cell.length_a   1.000
_cell.length_b   1.000
_cell.length_c   1.000
_cell.angle_alpha   90.00
_cell.angle_beta   90.00
_cell.angle_gamma   90.00
#
_symmetry.space_group_name_H-M   'P 1'
#
loop_
_entity.id
_entity.type
_entity.pdbx_description
1 polymer ?
#
loop_
_entity_poly.entity_id
_entity_poly.type
_entity_poly.pdbx_seq_one_letter_code
_entity_poly.pdbx_strand_id
1 'polypeptide(L)'
;MNQSPSAIHSDKRQWLDKVHQQRKDRSLTIGIQTIDFLVEQGIPVTYQNISEHSKAFDEKGKGIHQNTIKRNEGLHSYYQKHSRTYKVKNTRKKPVMPSRFDEASLRRISV
;
A
#
# COMPACT_ATOMS: atom_id res chain seq x y z
N MET A 1 -41.17 -16.24 33.29
CA MET A 1 -39.88 -16.95 33.45
C MET A 1 -38.99 -16.55 32.29
N ASN A 2 -38.07 -15.61 32.53
CA ASN A 2 -37.19 -15.04 31.52
C ASN A 2 -35.94 -15.92 31.39
N GLN A 3 -35.68 -16.41 30.19
CA GLN A 3 -34.40 -17.00 29.80
C GLN A 3 -33.99 -16.33 28.49
N SER A 4 -33.20 -15.26 28.60
CA SER A 4 -32.40 -14.74 27.49
C SER A 4 -31.13 -15.59 27.43
N PRO A 5 -30.84 -16.30 26.33
CA PRO A 5 -29.57 -17.00 26.22
C PRO A 5 -28.45 -15.97 25.99
N SER A 6 -27.69 -15.78 27.06
CA SER A 6 -26.35 -15.21 27.18
C SER A 6 -25.55 -15.06 25.88
N ALA A 7 -24.92 -13.89 25.73
CA ALA A 7 -23.87 -13.58 24.75
C ALA A 7 -22.82 -14.71 24.64
N ILE A 8 -22.85 -15.44 23.53
CA ILE A 8 -21.93 -16.55 23.26
C ILE A 8 -20.64 -16.00 22.64
N HIS A 9 -19.56 -16.09 23.42
CA HIS A 9 -18.16 -16.27 22.98
C HIS A 9 -17.34 -15.05 22.51
N SER A 10 -17.22 -14.01 23.33
CA SER A 10 -16.16 -12.99 23.17
C SER A 10 -14.79 -13.45 23.71
N ASP A 11 -14.44 -14.73 23.56
CA ASP A 11 -13.09 -15.20 23.85
C ASP A 11 -12.19 -14.82 22.67
N LYS A 12 -11.84 -13.53 22.66
CA LYS A 12 -10.98 -12.91 21.66
C LYS A 12 -9.68 -13.70 21.65
N ARG A 13 -9.42 -14.41 20.55
CA ARG A 13 -8.24 -15.26 20.35
C ARG A 13 -6.96 -14.41 20.38
N GLN A 14 -6.50 -14.02 21.57
CA GLN A 14 -5.35 -13.12 21.74
C GLN A 14 -4.08 -13.67 21.07
N TRP A 15 -3.95 -15.00 21.00
CA TRP A 15 -2.86 -15.66 20.29
C TRP A 15 -2.89 -15.37 18.78
N LEU A 16 -4.08 -15.26 18.18
CA LEU A 16 -4.28 -14.99 16.76
C LEU A 16 -3.90 -13.54 16.43
N ASP A 17 -4.30 -12.60 17.27
CA ASP A 17 -3.92 -11.19 17.14
C ASP A 17 -2.40 -11.00 17.23
N LYS A 18 -1.75 -11.67 18.19
CA LYS A 18 -0.28 -11.66 18.32
C LYS A 18 0.41 -12.20 17.07
N VAL A 19 -0.07 -13.33 16.52
CA VAL A 19 0.49 -13.91 15.28
C VAL A 19 0.28 -12.98 14.09
N HIS A 20 -0.90 -12.35 13.98
CA HIS A 20 -1.15 -11.39 12.91
C HIS A 20 -0.26 -10.16 13.01
N GLN A 21 -0.05 -9.64 14.22
CA GLN A 21 0.83 -8.50 14.45
C GLN A 21 2.28 -8.85 14.11
N GLN A 22 2.78 -10.00 14.60
CA GLN A 22 4.14 -10.46 14.29
C GLN A 22 4.38 -10.62 12.77
N ARG A 23 3.39 -11.12 12.03
CA ARG A 23 3.48 -11.22 10.57
C ARG A 23 3.51 -9.86 9.89
N LYS A 24 2.71 -8.90 10.36
CA LYS A 24 2.71 -7.52 9.87
C LYS A 24 4.06 -6.85 10.11
N ASP A 25 4.58 -6.95 11.33
CA ASP A 25 5.83 -6.33 11.74
C ASP A 25 7.00 -6.91 10.94
N ARG A 26 7.07 -8.24 10.79
CA ARG A 26 8.07 -8.91 9.94
C ARG A 26 8.05 -8.38 8.51
N SER A 27 6.87 -8.27 7.89
CA SER A 27 6.76 -7.75 6.53
C SER A 27 7.13 -6.27 6.44
N LEU A 28 6.85 -5.49 7.48
CA LEU A 28 7.20 -4.07 7.52
C LEU A 28 8.73 -3.89 7.56
N THR A 29 9.42 -4.60 8.46
CA THR A 29 10.88 -4.52 8.59
C THR A 29 11.60 -4.91 7.30
N ILE A 30 11.28 -6.09 6.76
CA ILE A 30 11.90 -6.59 5.51
C ILE A 30 11.56 -5.64 4.34
N GLY A 31 10.33 -5.12 4.31
CA GLY A 31 9.88 -4.24 3.25
C GLY A 31 10.59 -2.89 3.25
N ILE A 32 10.82 -2.30 4.43
CA ILE A 32 11.60 -1.06 4.58
C ILE A 32 13.04 -1.28 4.12
N GLN A 33 13.72 -2.33 4.62
CA GLN A 33 15.10 -2.66 4.22
C GLN A 33 15.23 -2.85 2.71
N THR A 34 14.26 -3.56 2.10
CA THR A 34 14.25 -3.78 0.65
C THR A 34 14.06 -2.46 -0.10
N ILE A 35 13.17 -1.58 0.36
CA ILE A 35 12.92 -0.28 -0.28
C ILE A 35 14.17 0.61 -0.18
N ASP A 36 14.82 0.65 0.97
CA ASP A 36 16.03 1.44 1.18
C ASP A 36 17.16 0.94 0.27
N PHE A 37 17.35 -0.37 0.18
CA PHE A 37 18.28 -0.99 -0.77
C PHE A 37 17.97 -0.60 -2.22
N LEU A 38 16.71 -0.67 -2.65
CA LEU A 38 16.32 -0.28 -4.02
C LEU A 38 16.61 1.19 -4.30
N VAL A 39 16.38 2.07 -3.32
CA VAL A 39 16.66 3.50 -3.43
C VAL A 39 18.15 3.76 -3.56
N GLU A 40 18.97 3.08 -2.74
CA GLU A 40 20.44 3.21 -2.77
C GLU A 40 21.03 2.72 -4.10
N GLN A 41 20.51 1.60 -4.64
CA GLN A 41 20.92 1.07 -5.94
C GLN A 41 20.36 1.87 -7.14
N GLY A 42 19.50 2.87 -6.90
CA GLY A 42 18.84 3.63 -7.97
C GLY A 42 17.81 2.83 -8.78
N ILE A 43 17.42 1.64 -8.30
CA ILE A 43 16.43 0.78 -8.94
C ILE A 43 15.03 1.35 -8.66
N PRO A 44 14.11 1.34 -9.64
CA PRO A 44 12.76 1.86 -9.42
C PRO A 44 12.04 1.06 -8.32
N VAL A 45 11.54 1.77 -7.31
CA VAL A 45 10.74 1.20 -6.22
C VAL A 45 9.33 0.86 -6.75
N THR A 46 9.17 -0.38 -7.21
CA THR A 46 7.90 -0.96 -7.68
C THR A 46 7.53 -2.19 -6.84
N TYR A 47 6.26 -2.57 -6.84
CA TYR A 47 5.82 -3.79 -6.12
C TYR A 47 6.54 -5.05 -6.58
N GLN A 48 6.85 -5.15 -7.88
CA GLN A 48 7.55 -6.30 -8.44
C GLN A 48 8.97 -6.38 -7.88
N ASN A 49 9.74 -5.29 -7.97
CA ASN A 49 11.11 -5.25 -7.50
C ASN A 49 11.21 -5.51 -5.99
N ILE A 50 10.29 -4.96 -5.20
CA ILE A 50 10.25 -5.27 -3.76
C ILE A 50 9.97 -6.76 -3.54
N SER A 51 9.05 -7.36 -4.31
CA SER A 51 8.74 -8.78 -4.16
C SER A 51 9.90 -9.69 -4.56
N GLU A 52 10.70 -9.30 -5.55
CA GLU A 52 11.87 -10.05 -6.01
C GLU A 52 13.04 -9.92 -5.02
N HIS A 53 13.38 -8.70 -4.62
CA HIS A 53 14.54 -8.43 -3.77
C HIS A 53 14.29 -8.74 -2.29
N SER A 54 13.04 -8.73 -1.82
CA SER A 54 12.73 -9.00 -0.40
C SER A 54 13.09 -10.42 0.06
N LYS A 55 13.29 -11.37 -0.87
CA LYS A 55 13.74 -12.73 -0.52
C LYS A 55 15.16 -12.74 0.04
N ALA A 56 16.03 -11.83 -0.41
CA ALA A 56 17.41 -11.75 0.05
C ALA A 56 17.51 -11.23 1.50
N PHE A 57 16.55 -10.42 1.93
CA PHE A 57 16.48 -9.83 3.27
C PHE A 57 15.63 -10.66 4.25
N ASP A 58 15.02 -11.74 3.78
CA ASP A 58 14.23 -12.63 4.61
C ASP A 58 15.06 -13.85 5.03
N GLU A 59 15.32 -13.99 6.33
CA GLU A 59 16.01 -15.16 6.91
C GLU A 59 15.35 -16.50 6.54
N LYS A 60 14.03 -16.49 6.27
CA LYS A 60 13.29 -17.70 5.88
C LYS A 60 13.19 -17.90 4.36
N GLY A 61 13.74 -16.97 3.56
CA GLY A 61 13.73 -17.02 2.09
C GLY A 61 12.34 -16.92 1.44
N LYS A 62 11.29 -16.55 2.19
CA LYS A 62 9.91 -16.44 1.65
C LYS A 62 9.70 -15.11 0.93
N GLY A 63 10.35 -14.05 1.41
CA GLY A 63 10.17 -12.69 0.90
C GLY A 63 8.77 -12.14 1.18
N ILE A 64 8.42 -11.05 0.50
CA ILE A 64 7.14 -10.35 0.63
C ILE A 64 6.40 -10.36 -0.69
N HIS A 65 5.18 -10.89 -0.70
CA HIS A 65 4.32 -10.82 -1.87
C HIS A 65 3.71 -9.41 -2.06
N GLN A 66 3.46 -9.00 -3.30
CA GLN A 66 2.92 -7.67 -3.63
C GLN A 66 1.64 -7.30 -2.87
N ASN A 67 0.71 -8.25 -2.69
CA ASN A 67 -0.53 -8.00 -1.96
C ASN A 67 -0.27 -7.69 -0.47
N THR A 68 0.80 -8.24 0.11
CA THR A 68 1.19 -7.92 1.49
C THR A 68 1.64 -6.46 1.60
N ILE A 69 2.35 -5.95 0.59
CA ILE A 69 2.76 -4.53 0.51
C ILE A 69 1.54 -3.62 0.45
N LYS A 70 0.49 -4.01 -0.29
CA LYS A 70 -0.75 -3.21 -0.40
C LYS A 70 -1.62 -3.28 0.85
N ARG A 71 -1.67 -4.43 1.53
CA ARG A 71 -2.55 -4.65 2.70
C ARG A 71 -1.95 -4.17 4.02
N ASN A 72 -0.62 -4.10 4.12
CA ASN A 72 0.04 -3.54 5.29
C ASN A 72 0.16 -2.02 5.12
N GLU A 73 -0.71 -1.27 5.80
CA GLU A 73 -0.81 0.19 5.67
C GLU A 73 0.52 0.91 5.97
N GLY A 74 1.28 0.43 6.97
CA GLY A 74 2.57 1.02 7.32
C GLY A 74 3.59 0.87 6.18
N LEU A 75 3.70 -0.35 5.64
CA LEU A 75 4.60 -0.61 4.51
C LEU A 75 4.12 0.07 3.23
N HIS A 76 2.81 0.11 2.99
CA HIS A 76 2.23 0.80 1.85
C HIS A 76 2.55 2.30 1.86
N SER A 77 2.41 2.94 3.02
CA SER A 77 2.73 4.35 3.21
C SER A 77 4.21 4.65 2.96
N TYR A 78 5.10 3.76 3.44
CA TYR A 78 6.53 3.87 3.17
C TYR A 78 6.82 3.75 1.67
N TYR A 79 6.24 2.74 1.00
CA TYR A 79 6.33 2.58 -0.44
C TYR A 79 5.89 3.84 -1.20
N GLN A 80 4.76 4.45 -0.85
CA GLN A 80 4.26 5.65 -1.52
C GLN A 80 5.22 6.83 -1.42
N LYS A 81 5.91 6.98 -0.28
CA LYS A 81 6.87 8.06 -0.05
C LYS A 81 8.13 7.93 -0.93
N HIS A 82 8.59 6.69 -1.16
CA HIS A 82 9.83 6.41 -1.90
C HIS A 82 9.61 6.10 -3.39
N SER A 83 8.41 5.66 -3.77
CA SER A 83 8.09 5.32 -5.16
C SER A 83 7.91 6.57 -6.04
N ARG A 84 8.92 6.85 -6.88
CA ARG A 84 8.86 7.91 -7.91
C ARG A 84 7.74 7.67 -8.93
N THR A 85 7.56 6.41 -9.35
CA THR A 85 6.50 6.01 -10.29
C THR A 85 5.10 6.22 -9.71
N TYR A 86 4.91 5.94 -8.41
CA TYR A 86 3.64 6.23 -7.74
C TYR A 86 3.34 7.74 -7.72
N LYS A 87 4.34 8.57 -7.39
CA LYS A 87 4.19 10.04 -7.38
C LYS A 87 3.77 10.59 -8.76
N VAL A 88 4.43 10.17 -9.83
CA VAL A 88 4.10 10.61 -11.20
C VAL A 88 2.71 10.16 -11.63
N LYS A 89 2.29 8.94 -11.28
CA LYS A 89 0.94 8.46 -11.59
C LYS A 89 -0.13 9.25 -10.84
N ASN A 90 0.12 9.62 -9.59
CA ASN A 90 -0.84 10.37 -8.78
C ASN A 90 -1.01 11.82 -9.26
N THR A 91 0.07 12.47 -9.72
CA THR A 91 0.00 13.84 -10.27
C THR A 91 -0.76 13.88 -11.59
N ARG A 92 -0.63 12.87 -12.46
CA ARG A 92 -1.35 12.77 -13.74
C ARG A 92 -2.85 12.49 -13.59
N LYS A 93 -3.32 12.01 -12.43
CA LYS A 93 -4.73 11.72 -12.16
C LYS A 93 -5.58 12.94 -11.82
N LYS A 94 -5.02 14.15 -11.82
CA LYS A 94 -5.79 15.40 -11.71
C LYS A 94 -5.93 16.08 -13.07
N PRO A 95 -6.77 15.62 -14.01
CA PRO A 95 -7.38 16.57 -14.91
C PRO A 95 -8.40 17.34 -14.07
N VAL A 96 -8.04 18.55 -13.66
CA VAL A 96 -9.06 19.55 -13.32
C VAL A 96 -9.78 19.82 -14.63
N MET A 97 -10.84 19.05 -14.91
CA MET A 97 -11.75 19.42 -15.99
C MET A 97 -12.34 20.78 -15.59
N PRO A 98 -12.17 21.84 -16.40
CA PRO A 98 -12.89 23.08 -16.15
C PRO A 98 -14.39 22.76 -16.18
N SER A 99 -15.06 22.89 -15.03
CA SER A 99 -16.44 22.44 -14.80
C SER A 99 -17.52 23.25 -15.53
N ARG A 100 -17.16 24.03 -16.56
CA ARG A 100 -18.14 24.80 -17.32
C ARG A 100 -17.58 25.11 -18.69
N PHE A 101 -18.21 24.55 -19.72
CA PHE A 101 -18.11 25.14 -21.05
C PHE A 101 -18.80 26.49 -20.96
N ASP A 102 -18.02 27.56 -20.82
CA ASP A 102 -18.56 28.92 -20.82
C ASP A 102 -18.88 29.30 -22.27
N GLU A 103 -20.07 29.83 -22.51
CA GLU A 103 -20.62 30.10 -23.85
C GLU A 103 -19.69 30.99 -24.71
N ALA A 104 -18.88 31.82 -24.05
CA ALA A 104 -17.85 32.66 -24.66
C ALA A 104 -16.74 31.86 -25.39
N SER A 105 -16.49 30.60 -25.01
CA SER A 105 -15.49 29.74 -25.65
C SER A 105 -15.97 29.15 -26.98
N LEU A 106 -17.28 28.95 -27.16
CA LEU A 106 -17.86 28.40 -28.39
C LEU A 106 -17.91 29.44 -29.52
N ARG A 107 -18.03 30.74 -29.18
CA ARG A 107 -18.13 31.83 -30.16
C ARG A 107 -16.80 32.20 -30.84
N ARG A 108 -15.65 31.67 -30.38
CA ARG A 108 -14.34 31.93 -31.01
C ARG A 108 -13.96 30.97 -32.14
N ILE A 109 -14.69 29.86 -32.29
CA ILE A 109 -14.39 28.82 -33.29
C ILE A 109 -15.13 29.11 -34.62
N SER A 110 -16.13 30.00 -34.59
CA SER A 110 -16.83 30.49 -35.78
C SER A 110 -16.18 31.78 -36.30
N VAL A 111 -14.98 31.68 -36.87
CA VAL A 111 -14.40 32.71 -37.76
C VAL A 111 -13.85 32.02 -39.00
#